data_AF-A0A699VAA6-F1
#
_entry.id   AF-A0A699VAA6-F1
#
_cell.length_a   1.000
_cell.length_b   1.000
_cell.length_c   1.000
_cell.angle_alpha   90.00
_cell.angle_beta   90.00
_cell.angle_gamma   90.00
#
_symmetry.space_group_name_H-M   'P 1'
#
loop_
_entity.id
_entity.type
_entity.pdbx_description
1 polymer ?
#
loop_
_entity_poly.entity_id
_entity_poly.type
_entity_poly.pdbx_seq_one_letter_code
_entity_poly.pdbx_strand_id
1 'polypeptide(L)'
;KDWASPKSPTEIRQFLGLAGYYRRFIKRLSKIAKPMIKLTQKKVNFEWGDKQEAVFQLLKQKLCSAPILALPRGSKDFIIYCDASNKGLGTMLMQREKVISYASRQVKIHEENYTTHNLELGAVVFALKIWRHYMYGAKCTVFTNHKSLQHILDQKELNMRQR
;
A
#
# COMPACT_ATOMS: atom_id res chain seq x y z
N LYS A 1 -7.82 -15.97 -11.95
CA LYS A 1 -7.06 -15.99 -13.23
C LYS A 1 -8.01 -16.21 -14.42
N ASP A 2 -9.17 -16.80 -14.18
CA ASP A 2 -10.08 -17.32 -15.22
C ASP A 2 -11.20 -16.35 -15.60
N TRP A 3 -10.97 -15.04 -15.43
CA TRP A 3 -11.93 -14.03 -15.85
C TRP A 3 -11.98 -13.99 -17.39
N ALA A 4 -13.15 -14.27 -17.96
CA ALA A 4 -13.39 -14.27 -19.41
C ALA A 4 -13.37 -12.86 -19.99
N SER A 5 -12.93 -12.69 -21.24
CA SER A 5 -12.90 -11.37 -21.87
C SER A 5 -14.29 -10.75 -21.92
N PRO A 6 -14.44 -9.48 -21.48
CA PRO A 6 -15.74 -8.86 -21.36
C PRO A 6 -16.37 -8.66 -22.74
N LYS A 7 -17.66 -9.02 -22.87
CA LYS A 7 -18.42 -8.95 -24.12
C LYS A 7 -19.35 -7.74 -24.18
N SER A 8 -19.44 -6.98 -23.10
CA SER A 8 -20.31 -5.82 -23.00
C SER A 8 -19.63 -4.63 -22.31
N PRO A 9 -20.06 -3.38 -22.60
CA PRO A 9 -19.58 -2.19 -21.88
C PRO A 9 -19.82 -2.28 -20.37
N THR A 10 -20.86 -2.99 -19.95
CA THR A 10 -21.22 -3.20 -18.54
C THR A 10 -20.18 -4.06 -17.82
N GLU A 11 -19.76 -5.17 -18.44
CA GLU A 11 -18.69 -6.04 -17.90
C GLU A 11 -17.34 -5.31 -17.85
N ILE A 12 -17.04 -4.47 -18.85
CA ILE A 12 -15.84 -3.60 -18.79
C ILE A 12 -15.90 -2.69 -17.57
N ARG A 13 -17.05 -2.04 -17.31
CA ARG A 13 -17.19 -1.16 -16.13
C ARG A 13 -17.03 -1.91 -14.82
N GLN A 14 -17.58 -3.12 -14.71
CA GLN A 14 -17.41 -3.97 -13.53
C GLN A 14 -15.93 -4.32 -13.31
N PHE A 15 -15.23 -4.77 -14.36
CA PHE A 15 -13.82 -5.10 -14.29
C PHE A 15 -12.95 -3.88 -13.94
N LEU A 16 -13.21 -2.73 -14.58
CA LEU A 16 -12.50 -1.48 -14.28
C LEU A 16 -12.80 -0.96 -12.87
N GLY A 17 -14.01 -1.19 -12.34
CA GLY A 17 -14.35 -0.90 -10.95
C GLY A 17 -13.49 -1.69 -9.97
N LEU A 18 -13.36 -3.00 -10.19
CA LEU A 18 -12.49 -3.87 -9.40
C LEU A 18 -11.01 -3.47 -9.55
N ALA A 19 -10.54 -3.23 -10.77
CA ALA A 19 -9.18 -2.75 -11.01
C ALA A 19 -8.92 -1.38 -10.37
N GLY A 20 -9.96 -0.55 -10.25
CA GLY A 20 -9.96 0.74 -9.55
C GLY A 20 -9.68 0.59 -8.05
N TYR A 21 -10.23 -0.45 -7.40
CA TYR A 21 -9.95 -0.73 -5.99
C TYR A 21 -8.44 -1.00 -5.74
N TYR A 22 -7.80 -1.71 -6.66
CA TYR A 22 -6.37 -2.03 -6.60
C TYR A 22 -5.47 -0.98 -7.29
N ARG A 23 -6.03 0.18 -7.69
CA ARG A 23 -5.31 1.22 -8.45
C ARG A 23 -3.97 1.62 -7.84
N ARG A 24 -3.90 1.72 -6.50
CA ARG A 24 -2.69 2.10 -5.75
C ARG A 24 -1.51 1.13 -5.95
N PHE A 25 -1.77 -0.11 -6.32
CA PHE A 25 -0.75 -1.15 -6.52
C PHE A 25 -0.34 -1.31 -7.99
N ILE A 26 -1.07 -0.67 -8.92
CA ILE A 26 -0.84 -0.80 -10.35
C ILE A 26 -0.34 0.53 -10.93
N LYS A 27 0.98 0.61 -11.12
CA LYS A 27 1.64 1.79 -11.69
C LYS A 27 1.02 2.13 -13.06
N ARG A 28 0.57 3.39 -13.19
CA ARG A 28 -0.04 3.96 -14.41
C ARG A 28 -1.31 3.24 -14.89
N LEU A 29 -2.12 2.66 -13.98
CA LEU A 29 -3.40 2.00 -14.30
C LEU A 29 -4.25 2.79 -15.30
N SER A 30 -4.47 4.10 -15.06
CA SER A 30 -5.27 4.93 -15.97
C SER A 30 -4.74 4.99 -17.39
N LYS A 31 -3.42 5.02 -17.58
CA LYS A 31 -2.82 5.08 -18.93
C LYS A 31 -3.02 3.74 -19.66
N ILE A 32 -2.93 2.63 -18.91
CA ILE A 32 -3.11 1.27 -19.44
C ILE A 32 -4.58 1.02 -19.78
N ALA A 33 -5.51 1.40 -18.90
CA ALA A 33 -6.94 1.17 -19.07
C ALA A 33 -7.61 2.09 -20.10
N LYS A 34 -6.92 3.11 -20.64
CA LYS A 34 -7.48 4.07 -21.61
C LYS A 34 -8.25 3.42 -22.77
N PRO A 35 -7.74 2.38 -23.45
CA PRO A 35 -8.44 1.75 -24.57
C PRO A 35 -9.77 1.10 -24.14
N MET A 36 -9.82 0.49 -22.95
CA MET A 36 -11.04 -0.10 -22.40
C MET A 36 -12.02 0.97 -21.92
N ILE A 37 -11.53 2.06 -21.31
CA ILE A 37 -12.38 3.18 -20.88
C ILE A 37 -13.10 3.80 -22.09
N LYS A 38 -12.44 3.90 -23.25
CA LYS A 38 -13.04 4.42 -24.48
C LYS A 38 -14.29 3.63 -24.91
N LEU A 39 -14.27 2.30 -24.76
CA LEU A 39 -15.42 1.43 -25.06
C LEU A 39 -16.61 1.60 -24.10
N THR A 40 -16.43 2.28 -22.97
CA THR A 40 -17.51 2.53 -22.00
C THR A 40 -18.22 3.87 -22.20
N GLN A 41 -17.73 4.72 -23.12
CA GLN A 41 -18.27 6.05 -23.41
C GLN A 41 -19.58 5.96 -24.20
N LYS A 42 -20.46 6.94 -23.99
CA LYS A 42 -21.70 7.06 -24.77
C LYS A 42 -21.36 7.36 -26.23
N LYS A 43 -22.13 6.79 -27.18
CA LYS A 43 -21.96 6.95 -28.65
C LYS A 43 -20.70 6.32 -29.26
N VAL A 44 -20.06 5.37 -28.58
CA VAL A 44 -18.95 4.57 -29.15
C VAL A 44 -19.45 3.15 -29.39
N ASN A 45 -19.22 2.62 -30.60
CA ASN A 45 -19.52 1.22 -30.91
C ASN A 45 -18.63 0.30 -30.09
N PHE A 46 -19.22 -0.76 -29.54
CA PHE A 46 -18.46 -1.75 -28.79
C PHE A 46 -17.71 -2.66 -29.77
N GLU A 47 -16.42 -2.40 -29.95
CA GLU A 47 -15.52 -3.21 -30.75
C GLU A 47 -14.38 -3.71 -29.87
N TRP A 48 -14.44 -5.00 -29.54
CA TRP A 48 -13.39 -5.67 -28.77
C TRP A 48 -12.35 -6.24 -29.75
N GLY A 49 -11.24 -5.52 -29.91
CA GLY A 49 -10.13 -5.94 -30.76
C GLY A 49 -8.89 -6.35 -29.97
N ASP A 50 -7.82 -6.69 -30.70
CA ASP A 50 -6.56 -7.18 -30.11
C ASP A 50 -5.92 -6.19 -29.12
N LYS A 51 -6.10 -4.89 -29.36
CA LYS A 51 -5.57 -3.84 -28.46
C LYS A 51 -6.24 -3.90 -27.09
N GLN A 52 -7.55 -4.12 -27.05
CA GLN A 52 -8.32 -4.21 -25.81
C GLN A 52 -8.08 -5.53 -25.10
N GLU A 53 -7.96 -6.63 -25.86
CA GLU A 53 -7.60 -7.94 -25.31
C GLU A 53 -6.19 -7.91 -24.68
N ALA A 54 -5.20 -7.34 -25.36
CA ALA A 54 -3.85 -7.20 -24.83
C ALA A 54 -3.82 -6.35 -23.54
N VAL A 55 -4.58 -5.24 -23.50
CA VAL A 55 -4.72 -4.41 -22.30
C VAL A 55 -5.41 -5.17 -21.17
N PHE A 56 -6.44 -5.96 -21.48
CA PHE A 56 -7.18 -6.76 -20.51
C PHE A 56 -6.29 -7.84 -19.89
N GLN A 57 -5.54 -8.59 -20.70
CA GLN A 57 -4.59 -9.60 -20.22
C GLN A 57 -3.45 -8.96 -19.42
N LEU A 58 -2.93 -7.81 -19.85
CA LEU A 58 -1.92 -7.06 -19.10
C LEU A 58 -2.47 -6.60 -17.74
N LEU A 59 -3.72 -6.13 -17.68
CA LEU A 59 -4.36 -5.75 -16.42
C LEU A 59 -4.60 -6.97 -15.52
N LYS A 60 -5.04 -8.11 -16.07
CA LYS A 60 -5.15 -9.37 -15.32
C LYS A 60 -3.81 -9.81 -14.75
N GLN A 61 -2.75 -9.76 -15.57
CA GLN A 61 -1.40 -10.08 -15.12
C GLN A 61 -0.99 -9.15 -13.99
N LYS A 62 -1.10 -7.82 -14.17
CA LYS A 62 -0.75 -6.85 -13.14
C LYS A 62 -1.62 -6.95 -11.89
N LEU A 63 -2.89 -7.32 -11.99
CA LEU A 63 -3.73 -7.58 -10.83
C LEU A 63 -3.29 -8.85 -10.10
N CYS A 64 -2.79 -9.86 -10.81
CA CYS A 64 -2.30 -11.11 -10.21
C CYS A 64 -0.83 -11.04 -9.76
N SER A 65 -0.03 -10.15 -10.35
CA SER A 65 1.42 -10.05 -10.19
C SER A 65 1.87 -8.77 -9.49
N ALA A 66 0.98 -7.79 -9.31
CA ALA A 66 1.23 -6.72 -8.36
C ALA A 66 1.59 -7.40 -7.02
N PRO A 67 2.42 -6.77 -6.17
CA PRO A 67 2.51 -7.17 -4.78
C PRO A 67 1.13 -6.92 -4.16
N ILE A 68 0.20 -7.84 -4.42
CA ILE A 68 -1.10 -7.92 -3.79
C ILE A 68 -0.71 -8.13 -2.35
N LEU A 69 -0.99 -7.09 -1.58
CA LEU A 69 -1.01 -7.11 -0.14
C LEU A 69 -1.46 -8.49 0.32
N ALA A 70 -0.52 -9.32 0.77
CA ALA A 70 -0.85 -10.66 1.21
C ALA A 70 -1.78 -10.51 2.40
N LEU A 71 -2.88 -11.25 2.40
CA LEU A 71 -3.71 -11.30 3.60
C LEU A 71 -2.86 -11.83 4.75
N PRO A 72 -2.90 -11.17 5.91
CA PRO A 72 -2.13 -11.63 7.04
C PRO A 72 -2.63 -13.02 7.45
N ARG A 73 -1.71 -13.98 7.55
CA ARG A 73 -2.00 -15.37 7.93
C ARG A 73 -1.53 -15.61 9.35
N GLY A 74 -2.48 -15.59 10.28
CA GLY A 74 -2.21 -15.74 11.70
C GLY A 74 -1.62 -14.48 12.35
N SER A 75 -1.20 -14.61 13.61
CA SER A 75 -0.77 -13.51 14.48
C SER A 75 0.75 -13.47 14.75
N LYS A 76 1.55 -14.11 13.91
CA LYS A 76 3.02 -14.21 14.07
C LYS A 76 3.74 -13.62 12.86
N ASP A 77 5.02 -13.33 13.04
CA ASP A 77 5.96 -12.95 11.97
C ASP A 77 5.63 -11.61 11.28
N PHE A 78 5.01 -10.67 11.98
CA PHE A 78 4.82 -9.32 11.45
C PHE A 78 6.12 -8.53 11.52
N ILE A 79 6.52 -7.99 10.37
CA ILE A 79 7.69 -7.13 10.23
C ILE A 79 7.21 -5.76 9.75
N ILE A 80 7.55 -4.72 10.49
CA ILE A 80 7.26 -3.34 10.12
C ILE A 80 8.57 -2.66 9.73
N TYR A 81 8.61 -2.05 8.55
CA TYR A 81 9.67 -1.13 8.16
C TYR A 81 9.14 0.29 8.28
N CYS A 82 9.88 1.13 9.00
CA CYS A 82 9.61 2.55 9.16
C CYS A 82 10.74 3.36 8.57
N ASP A 83 10.36 4.44 7.89
CA ASP A 83 11.26 5.45 7.36
C ASP A 83 10.62 6.82 7.57
N ALA A 84 11.40 7.80 7.99
CA ALA A 84 10.94 9.15 8.18
C ALA A 84 11.84 10.15 7.47
N SER A 85 11.19 11.19 6.95
CA SER A 85 11.85 12.34 6.36
C SER A 85 11.14 13.60 6.82
N ASN A 86 11.78 14.77 6.67
CA ASN A 86 11.16 16.05 6.98
C ASN A 86 9.88 16.32 6.14
N LYS A 87 9.66 15.59 5.05
CA LYS A 87 8.47 15.73 4.18
C LYS A 87 7.35 14.75 4.53
N GLY A 88 7.68 13.60 5.10
CA GLY A 88 6.72 12.51 5.26
C GLY A 88 7.24 11.34 6.05
N LEU A 89 6.30 10.61 6.66
CA LEU A 89 6.50 9.33 7.33
C LEU A 89 6.05 8.23 6.38
N GLY A 90 6.90 7.22 6.20
CA GLY A 90 6.66 6.04 5.38
C GLY A 90 6.74 4.77 6.22
N THR A 91 5.79 3.87 6.05
CA THR A 91 5.75 2.60 6.78
C THR A 91 5.28 1.47 5.87
N MET A 92 5.85 0.29 6.06
CA MET A 92 5.51 -0.93 5.32
C MET A 92 5.36 -2.10 6.29
N LEU A 93 4.22 -2.79 6.21
CA LEU A 93 3.95 -4.03 6.94
C LEU A 93 4.21 -5.22 6.03
N MET A 94 5.00 -6.17 6.53
CA MET A 94 5.33 -7.43 5.88
C MET A 94 5.05 -8.60 6.80
N GLN A 95 4.81 -9.78 6.22
CA GLN A 95 4.76 -11.05 6.92
C GLN A 95 5.25 -12.15 5.98
N ARG A 96 6.18 -12.98 6.46
CA ARG A 96 6.77 -14.10 5.69
C ARG A 96 7.19 -13.67 4.28
N GLU A 97 7.99 -12.62 4.21
CA GLU A 97 8.54 -12.02 2.97
C GLU A 97 7.50 -11.41 2.02
N LYS A 98 6.22 -11.38 2.41
CA LYS A 98 5.15 -10.77 1.62
C LYS A 98 4.73 -9.45 2.24
N VAL A 99 4.56 -8.44 1.41
CA VAL A 99 4.02 -7.16 1.87
C VAL A 99 2.53 -7.30 2.12
N ILE A 100 2.07 -6.89 3.30
CA ILE A 100 0.65 -6.88 3.71
C ILE A 100 0.04 -5.49 3.56
N SER A 101 0.78 -4.42 3.83
CA SER A 101 0.24 -3.06 3.66
C SER A 101 1.34 -2.03 3.56
N TYR A 102 1.09 -0.97 2.79
CA TYR A 102 1.87 0.27 2.84
C TYR A 102 1.03 1.35 3.49
N ALA A 103 1.66 2.22 4.29
CA ALA A 103 1.03 3.41 4.82
C ALA A 103 2.03 4.56 4.85
N SER A 104 1.58 5.74 4.44
CA SER A 104 2.39 6.96 4.45
C SER A 104 1.55 8.17 4.79
N ARG A 105 2.15 9.16 5.43
CA ARG A 105 1.50 10.41 5.83
C ARG A 105 2.49 11.56 5.71
N GLN A 106 2.00 12.74 5.30
CA GLN A 106 2.79 13.96 5.39
C GLN A 106 2.98 14.38 6.85
N VAL A 107 4.19 14.87 7.16
CA VAL A 107 4.52 15.43 8.47
C VAL A 107 3.61 16.63 8.72
N LYS A 108 3.01 16.74 9.91
CA LYS A 108 2.19 17.89 10.28
C LYS A 108 3.08 19.09 10.58
N ILE A 109 2.52 20.30 10.48
CA ILE A 109 3.23 21.57 10.75
C ILE A 109 4.00 21.56 12.09
N HIS A 110 3.44 20.97 13.14
CA HIS A 110 4.13 20.86 14.44
C HIS A 110 5.22 19.77 14.49
N GLU A 111 5.11 18.74 13.65
CA GLU A 111 6.09 17.67 13.50
C GLU A 111 7.27 18.10 12.60
N GLU A 112 7.12 19.16 11.77
CA GLU A 112 8.21 19.66 10.90
C GLU A 112 9.44 20.13 11.69
N ASN A 113 9.22 20.64 12.90
CA ASN A 113 10.28 21.08 13.81
C ASN A 113 10.89 19.91 14.63
N TYR A 114 10.51 18.67 14.34
CA TYR A 114 11.04 17.52 15.08
C TYR A 114 12.42 17.14 14.54
N THR A 115 13.29 16.74 15.45
CA THR A 115 14.57 16.11 15.08
C THR A 115 14.30 14.80 14.33
N THR A 116 15.23 14.38 13.47
CA THR A 116 15.12 13.13 12.69
C THR A 116 14.79 11.93 13.58
N HIS A 117 15.38 11.86 14.78
CA HIS A 117 15.09 10.83 15.77
C HIS A 117 13.61 10.80 16.19
N ASN A 118 13.00 11.96 16.46
CA ASN A 118 11.60 12.07 16.84
C ASN A 118 10.66 11.79 15.65
N LEU A 119 11.07 12.14 14.43
CA LEU A 119 10.33 11.80 13.22
C LEU A 119 10.31 10.29 12.97
N GLU A 120 11.45 9.63 13.13
CA GLU A 120 11.57 8.18 13.03
C GLU A 120 10.71 7.47 14.09
N LEU A 121 10.72 7.95 15.34
CA LEU A 121 9.79 7.47 16.36
C LEU A 121 8.33 7.72 15.97
N GLY A 122 8.04 8.89 15.38
CA GLY A 122 6.73 9.22 14.84
C GLY A 122 6.26 8.24 13.75
N ALA A 123 7.17 7.76 12.89
CA ALA A 123 6.88 6.73 11.90
C ALA A 123 6.52 5.38 12.56
N VAL A 124 7.24 4.98 13.62
CA VAL A 124 6.91 3.77 14.40
C VAL A 124 5.54 3.88 15.05
N VAL A 125 5.26 4.99 15.74
CA VAL A 125 3.95 5.23 16.38
C VAL A 125 2.83 5.25 15.32
N PHE A 126 3.09 5.84 14.16
CA PHE A 126 2.14 5.87 13.04
C PHE A 126 1.83 4.46 12.52
N ALA A 127 2.84 3.61 12.30
CA ALA A 127 2.66 2.21 11.90
C ALA A 127 1.81 1.43 12.90
N LEU A 128 2.15 1.53 14.19
CA LEU A 128 1.47 0.79 15.26
C LEU A 128 0.01 1.25 15.44
N LYS A 129 -0.28 2.54 15.26
CA LYS A 129 -1.66 3.07 15.30
C LYS A 129 -2.50 2.56 14.14
N ILE A 130 -1.97 2.59 12.91
CA ILE A 130 -2.71 2.13 11.73
C ILE A 130 -2.97 0.63 11.80
N TRP A 131 -1.95 -0.16 12.13
CA TRP A 131 -2.04 -1.62 12.16
C TRP A 131 -2.35 -2.19 13.54
N ARG A 132 -2.93 -1.38 14.46
CA ARG A 132 -3.31 -1.82 15.80
C ARG A 132 -4.14 -3.10 15.79
N HIS A 133 -5.03 -3.24 14.81
CA HIS A 133 -5.89 -4.40 14.63
C HIS A 133 -5.12 -5.69 14.25
N TYR A 134 -3.93 -5.58 13.64
CA TYR A 134 -3.06 -6.72 13.36
C TYR A 134 -2.07 -7.02 14.49
N MET A 135 -1.65 -5.97 15.22
CA MET A 135 -0.58 -6.07 16.22
C MET A 135 -1.08 -6.47 17.61
N TYR A 136 -2.38 -6.38 17.86
CA TYR A 136 -2.93 -6.70 19.18
C TYR A 136 -2.73 -8.20 19.52
N GLY A 137 -1.93 -8.49 20.55
CA GLY A 137 -1.59 -9.84 20.96
C GLY A 137 -0.60 -10.57 20.04
N ALA A 138 -0.03 -9.88 19.05
CA ALA A 138 0.94 -10.42 18.10
C ALA A 138 2.36 -9.91 18.40
N LYS A 139 3.37 -10.76 18.20
CA LYS A 139 4.77 -10.31 18.21
C LYS A 139 5.08 -9.65 16.86
N CYS A 140 5.66 -8.46 16.90
CA CYS A 140 6.11 -7.74 15.71
C CYS A 140 7.56 -7.30 15.86
N THR A 141 8.27 -7.23 14.73
CA THR A 141 9.63 -6.72 14.65
C THR A 141 9.61 -5.42 13.85
N VAL A 142 10.09 -4.34 14.46
CA VAL A 142 10.15 -3.01 13.81
C VAL A 142 11.58 -2.73 13.38
N PHE A 143 11.76 -2.39 12.10
CA PHE A 143 13.00 -1.92 11.51
C PHE A 143 12.89 -0.43 11.20
N THR A 144 13.89 0.33 11.63
CA THR A 144 14.06 1.76 11.37
C THR A 144 15.51 2.01 10.99
N ASN A 145 15.74 3.02 10.16
CA ASN A 145 17.07 3.41 9.69
C ASN A 145 17.93 4.06 10.81
N HIS A 146 17.35 4.36 11.98
CA HIS A 146 18.00 5.16 13.02
C HIS A 146 18.46 4.31 14.21
N LYS A 147 19.78 4.04 14.30
CA LYS A 147 20.39 3.17 15.33
C LYS A 147 20.03 3.56 16.77
N SER A 148 19.85 4.84 17.08
CA SER A 148 19.53 5.25 18.45
C SER A 148 18.14 4.82 18.93
N LEU A 149 17.22 4.47 18.01
CA LEU A 149 15.90 3.95 18.39
C LEU A 149 15.94 2.52 18.94
N GLN A 150 17.03 1.79 18.74
CA GLN A 150 17.22 0.45 19.32
C GLN A 150 17.23 0.49 20.86
N HIS A 151 17.70 1.61 21.43
CA HIS A 151 17.86 1.77 22.88
C HIS A 151 16.68 2.47 23.56
N ILE A 152 15.61 2.82 22.83
CA ILE A 152 14.45 3.51 23.43
C ILE A 152 13.79 2.67 24.53
N LEU A 153 13.77 1.33 24.37
CA LEU A 153 13.17 0.44 25.36
C LEU A 153 14.03 0.30 26.63
N ASP A 154 15.33 0.56 26.52
CA ASP A 154 16.30 0.44 27.62
C ASP A 154 16.63 1.81 28.25
N GLN A 155 16.14 2.92 27.67
CA GLN A 155 16.40 4.27 28.15
C GLN A 155 15.66 4.53 29.47
N LYS A 156 16.42 4.78 30.54
CA LYS A 156 15.90 5.14 31.88
C LYS A 156 15.13 6.47 31.90
N GLU A 157 15.54 7.43 31.09
CA GLU A 157 14.88 8.74 30.99
C GLU A 157 14.41 8.98 29.56
N LEU A 158 13.09 8.96 29.38
CA LEU A 158 12.42 9.32 28.14
C LEU A 158 12.06 10.81 28.16
N ASN A 159 12.26 11.49 27.03
CA ASN A 159 11.83 12.87 26.87
C ASN A 159 10.29 12.98 26.97
N MET A 160 9.74 14.16 27.27
CA MET A 160 8.29 14.42 27.37
C MET A 160 7.49 13.99 26.11
N ARG A 161 8.14 13.91 24.95
CA ARG A 161 7.54 13.45 23.68
C ARG A 161 7.62 11.93 23.47
N GLN A 162 8.47 11.25 24.24
CA GLN A 162 8.69 9.80 24.20
C GLN A 162 7.95 9.07 25.33
N ARG A 163 7.58 9.80 26.39
CA ARG A 163 6.68 9.35 27.46
C ARG A 163 5.25 9.12 26.98
#